data_AF-A0A2J7ZFF0-F1
#
_entry.id   AF-A0A2J7ZFF0-F1
#
_cell.length_a   1.000
_cell.length_b   1.000
_cell.length_c   1.000
_cell.angle_alpha   90.00
_cell.angle_beta   90.00
_cell.angle_gamma   90.00
#
_symmetry.space_group_name_H-M   'P 1'
#
loop_
_entity.id
_entity.type
_entity.pdbx_description
1 polymer ?
#
loop_
_entity_poly.entity_id
_entity_poly.type
_entity_poly.pdbx_seq_one_letter_code
_entity_poly.pdbx_strand_id
1 'polypeptide(L)'
;MGPQGGASVWSGSVFVNPPFGMRDGHSLQGLFLARAAREFRAGRVVQVVLLLKAGVGYSWFREVYEWPHCFLFERQAFVRGERMPGRDAAEGAGAAGVRWGSSRLQNPHGSVVVYMGPHVARSCDVFARVGCVPGLGSWCAASAAAAATAAAEGGAAAGTAHTVVH
;
A
#
# COMPACT_ATOMS: atom_id res chain seq x y z
N MET A 1 10.97 -29.01 16.03
CA MET A 1 11.76 -27.80 15.66
C MET A 1 11.22 -27.33 14.32
N GLY A 2 10.26 -26.40 14.31
CA GLY A 2 9.63 -25.88 13.08
C GLY A 2 10.43 -24.70 12.52
N PRO A 3 10.40 -24.44 11.20
CA PRO A 3 11.21 -23.39 10.59
C PRO A 3 10.72 -22.01 11.06
N GLN A 4 11.66 -21.22 11.55
CA GLN A 4 11.52 -19.81 11.89
C GLN A 4 11.15 -19.04 10.60
N GLY A 5 9.87 -18.73 10.41
CA GLY A 5 9.42 -17.82 9.36
C GLY A 5 9.86 -16.40 9.70
N GLY A 6 11.07 -16.01 9.30
CA GLY A 6 11.57 -14.65 9.48
C GLY A 6 10.61 -13.65 8.84
N ALA A 7 9.88 -12.89 9.66
CA ALA A 7 9.07 -11.79 9.17
C ALA A 7 9.98 -10.83 8.43
N SER A 8 9.77 -10.64 7.12
CA SER A 8 10.59 -9.75 6.29
C SER A 8 10.66 -8.38 6.95
N VAL A 9 11.87 -7.89 7.23
CA VAL A 9 12.09 -6.58 7.85
C VAL A 9 11.67 -5.49 6.87
N TRP A 10 10.87 -4.54 7.33
CA TRP A 10 10.46 -3.37 6.54
C TRP A 10 11.35 -2.19 6.92
N SER A 11 11.95 -1.53 5.93
CA SER A 11 12.78 -0.35 6.14
C SER A 11 12.70 0.63 4.97
N GLY A 12 13.00 1.91 5.26
CA GLY A 12 13.01 2.96 4.24
C GLY A 12 11.63 3.24 3.65
N SER A 13 11.52 3.28 2.32
CA SER A 13 10.25 3.48 1.62
C SER A 13 9.62 2.15 1.21
N VAL A 14 8.37 1.94 1.61
CA VAL A 14 7.67 0.66 1.43
C VAL A 14 6.41 0.86 0.60
N PHE A 15 6.23 0.04 -0.42
CA PHE A 15 4.94 -0.13 -1.10
C PHE A 15 4.31 -1.46 -0.68
N VAL A 16 3.03 -1.46 -0.35
CA VAL A 16 2.30 -2.63 0.12
C VAL A 16 1.04 -2.82 -0.72
N ASN A 17 0.94 -3.99 -1.35
CA ASN A 17 -0.28 -4.45 -2.02
C ASN A 17 -0.70 -5.78 -1.36
N PRO A 18 -1.38 -5.72 -0.20
CA PRO A 18 -1.66 -6.89 0.59
C PRO A 18 -2.68 -7.81 -0.10
N PRO A 19 -2.57 -9.13 0.12
CA PRO A 19 -3.53 -10.07 -0.42
C PRO A 19 -4.94 -9.82 0.10
N PHE A 20 -5.94 -10.20 -0.70
CA PHE A 20 -7.32 -10.27 -0.28
C PHE A 20 -7.56 -11.50 0.60
N GLY A 21 -8.59 -11.42 1.45
CA GLY A 21 -9.05 -12.56 2.26
C GLY A 21 -8.92 -12.30 3.76
N MET A 22 -9.04 -13.40 4.50
CA MET A 22 -9.08 -13.43 5.95
C MET A 22 -8.03 -14.40 6.49
N ARG A 23 -7.48 -14.08 7.65
CA ARG A 23 -6.65 -14.98 8.46
C ARG A 23 -7.12 -14.89 9.90
N ASP A 24 -7.46 -16.03 10.48
CA ASP A 24 -7.89 -16.13 11.88
C ASP A 24 -9.04 -15.15 12.22
N GLY A 25 -9.99 -14.96 11.29
CA GLY A 25 -11.12 -14.03 11.46
C GLY A 25 -10.79 -12.55 11.21
N HIS A 26 -9.55 -12.21 10.89
CA HIS A 26 -9.10 -10.85 10.59
C HIS A 26 -8.86 -10.64 9.10
N SER A 27 -9.19 -9.45 8.57
CA SER A 27 -8.87 -9.10 7.19
C SER A 27 -7.36 -9.01 7.01
N LEU A 28 -6.81 -9.71 6.00
CA LEU A 28 -5.40 -9.59 5.65
C LEU A 28 -5.02 -8.14 5.35
N GLN A 29 -5.84 -7.41 4.61
CA GLN A 29 -5.62 -6.00 4.33
C GLN A 29 -5.60 -5.14 5.61
N GLY A 30 -6.49 -5.43 6.56
CA GLY A 30 -6.49 -4.80 7.88
C GLY A 30 -5.22 -5.10 8.69
N LEU A 31 -4.75 -6.35 8.67
CA LEU A 31 -3.50 -6.73 9.35
C LEU A 31 -2.28 -6.01 8.76
N PHE A 32 -2.22 -5.85 7.45
CA PHE A 32 -1.14 -5.12 6.79
C PHE A 32 -1.23 -3.60 7.03
N LEU A 33 -2.43 -3.03 7.07
CA LEU A 33 -2.64 -1.63 7.46
C LEU A 33 -2.13 -1.38 8.89
N ALA A 34 -2.57 -2.20 9.85
CA ALA A 34 -2.14 -2.09 11.25
C ALA A 34 -0.63 -2.29 11.41
N ARG A 35 -0.03 -3.20 10.62
CA ARG A 35 1.42 -3.36 10.58
C ARG A 35 2.10 -2.10 10.06
N ALA A 36 1.68 -1.55 8.92
CA ALA A 36 2.29 -0.34 8.35
C ALA A 36 2.24 0.82 9.33
N ALA A 37 1.09 1.04 9.96
CA ALA A 37 0.91 2.07 10.97
C ALA A 37 1.87 1.88 12.16
N ARG A 38 2.02 0.65 12.66
CA ARG A 38 2.97 0.32 13.74
C ARG A 38 4.43 0.53 13.32
N GLU A 39 4.82 0.06 12.14
CA GLU A 39 6.20 0.19 11.66
C GLU A 39 6.58 1.67 11.42
N PHE A 40 5.65 2.46 10.87
CA PHE A 40 5.85 3.88 10.62
C PHE A 40 5.96 4.67 11.92
N ARG A 41 5.02 4.47 12.86
CA ARG A 41 5.08 5.12 14.18
C ARG A 41 6.32 4.74 14.98
N ALA A 42 6.86 3.54 14.78
CA ALA A 42 8.10 3.10 15.41
C ALA A 42 9.37 3.63 14.71
N GLY A 43 9.25 4.44 13.66
CA GLY A 43 10.39 4.98 12.90
C GLY A 43 11.18 3.94 12.11
N ARG A 44 10.66 2.70 11.98
CA ARG A 44 11.35 1.63 11.24
C ARG A 44 11.21 1.78 9.73
N VAL A 45 10.10 2.38 9.29
CA VAL A 45 9.89 2.79 7.90
C VAL A 45 9.75 4.30 7.81
N VAL A 46 10.33 4.89 6.77
CA VAL A 46 10.31 6.33 6.49
C VAL A 46 8.98 6.73 5.85
N GLN A 47 8.47 5.90 4.95
CA GLN A 47 7.18 6.13 4.32
C GLN A 47 6.57 4.83 3.80
N VAL A 48 5.23 4.80 3.74
CA VAL A 48 4.46 3.67 3.25
C VAL A 48 3.38 4.17 2.29
N VAL A 49 3.25 3.48 1.15
CA VAL A 49 2.09 3.58 0.25
C VAL A 49 1.39 2.22 0.27
N LEU A 50 0.15 2.16 0.74
CA LEU A 50 -0.65 0.94 0.78
C LEU A 50 -1.79 1.01 -0.23
N LEU A 51 -1.92 -0.02 -1.06
CA LEU A 51 -3.07 -0.20 -1.95
C LEU A 51 -4.06 -1.17 -1.32
N LEU A 52 -5.25 -0.70 -0.98
CA LEU A 52 -6.30 -1.51 -0.33
C LEU A 52 -7.58 -1.49 -1.16
N LYS A 53 -8.49 -2.42 -0.87
CA LYS A 53 -9.89 -2.33 -1.30
C LYS A 53 -10.59 -1.23 -0.51
N ALA A 54 -11.49 -0.50 -1.16
CA ALA A 54 -12.43 0.40 -0.51
C ALA A 54 -13.43 -0.42 0.33
N GLY A 55 -13.09 -0.65 1.59
CA GLY A 55 -13.84 -1.42 2.57
C GLY A 55 -14.70 -0.56 3.47
N VAL A 56 -15.34 0.49 2.96
CA VAL A 56 -16.25 1.33 3.76
C VAL A 56 -17.30 0.45 4.45
N GLY A 57 -17.50 0.64 5.75
CA GLY A 57 -18.39 -0.17 6.59
C GLY A 57 -17.72 -1.38 7.28
N TYR A 58 -16.51 -1.78 6.87
CA TYR A 58 -15.73 -2.79 7.59
C TYR A 58 -15.00 -2.14 8.77
N SER A 59 -14.97 -2.81 9.93
CA SER A 59 -14.35 -2.28 11.15
C SER A 59 -12.87 -1.93 10.97
N TRP A 60 -12.10 -2.79 10.29
CA TRP A 60 -10.68 -2.56 9.99
C TRP A 60 -10.44 -1.35 9.08
N PHE A 61 -11.42 -0.97 8.27
CA PHE A 61 -11.27 0.13 7.32
C PHE A 61 -11.32 1.50 8.00
N ARG A 62 -11.84 1.59 9.24
CA ARG A 62 -11.92 2.85 9.99
C ARG A 62 -10.54 3.50 10.16
N GLU A 63 -9.49 2.70 10.34
CA GLU A 63 -8.12 3.20 10.49
C GLU A 63 -7.61 3.94 9.24
N VAL A 64 -8.17 3.69 8.05
CA VAL A 64 -7.81 4.44 6.83
C VAL A 64 -8.06 5.93 6.99
N TYR A 65 -9.08 6.34 7.75
CA TYR A 65 -9.42 7.74 7.96
C TYR A 65 -8.44 8.49 8.87
N GLU A 66 -7.54 7.79 9.54
CA GLU A 66 -6.45 8.39 10.34
C GLU A 66 -5.26 8.85 9.47
N TRP A 67 -5.30 8.55 8.18
CA TRP A 67 -4.19 8.76 7.26
C TRP A 67 -4.64 9.47 5.98
N PRO A 68 -3.74 10.23 5.32
CA PRO A 68 -3.97 10.70 3.96
C PRO A 68 -4.29 9.52 3.05
N HIS A 69 -5.44 9.58 2.38
CA HIS A 69 -5.92 8.51 1.52
C HIS A 69 -6.59 9.05 0.25
N CYS A 70 -6.56 8.25 -0.80
CA CYS A 70 -7.16 8.56 -2.09
C CYS A 70 -8.05 7.40 -2.57
N PHE A 71 -9.33 7.66 -2.80
CA PHE A 71 -10.21 6.73 -3.49
C PHE A 71 -9.98 6.83 -4.99
N LEU A 72 -9.46 5.78 -5.61
CA LEU A 72 -9.12 5.78 -7.03
C LEU A 72 -10.40 5.77 -7.89
N PHE A 73 -10.39 6.53 -8.98
CA PHE A 73 -11.51 6.55 -9.94
C PHE A 73 -11.64 5.23 -10.69
N GLU A 74 -10.49 4.63 -11.00
CA GLU A 74 -10.43 3.41 -11.77
C GLU A 74 -10.05 2.20 -10.92
N ARG A 75 -10.66 1.08 -11.31
CA ARG A 75 -10.47 -0.21 -10.69
C ARG A 75 -9.16 -0.83 -11.18
N GLN A 76 -8.26 -1.12 -10.25
CA GLN A 76 -7.00 -1.75 -10.58
C GLN A 76 -7.22 -3.22 -10.95
N ALA A 77 -6.85 -3.61 -12.18
CA ALA A 77 -6.89 -4.98 -12.64
C ALA A 77 -5.55 -5.67 -12.33
N PHE A 78 -5.56 -6.68 -11.47
CA PHE A 78 -4.36 -7.45 -11.15
C PHE A 78 -4.23 -8.65 -12.08
N VAL A 79 -3.04 -8.83 -12.67
CA VAL A 79 -2.70 -10.01 -13.47
C VAL A 79 -2.32 -11.14 -12.52
N ARG A 80 -2.94 -12.31 -12.67
CA ARG A 80 -2.34 -13.56 -12.22
C ARG A 80 -1.55 -14.10 -13.41
N GLY A 81 -0.24 -14.32 -13.27
CA GLY A 81 0.48 -15.14 -14.24
C GLY A 81 -0.14 -16.53 -14.20
N GLU A 82 -0.93 -16.90 -15.20
CA GLU A 82 -1.47 -18.25 -15.30
C GLU A 82 -0.28 -19.20 -15.52
N ARG A 83 0.04 -20.02 -14.51
CA ARG A 83 0.87 -21.20 -14.72
C ARG A 83 -0.02 -22.20 -15.45
N MET A 84 0.11 -22.27 -16.77
CA MET A 84 -0.55 -23.29 -17.59
C MET A 84 -0.20 -24.68 -17.04
N PRO A 85 -1.18 -25.53 -16.68
CA PRO A 85 -0.91 -26.93 -16.39
C PRO A 85 -0.68 -27.66 -17.71
N GLY A 86 0.53 -28.20 -17.88
CA GLY A 86 0.86 -29.15 -18.95
C GLY A 86 1.54 -28.52 -20.16
N ARG A 87 2.87 -28.36 -20.08
CA ARG A 87 3.75 -28.69 -21.21
C ARG A 87 5.17 -28.91 -20.71
N ASP A 88 5.56 -30.17 -20.63
CA ASP A 88 6.97 -30.52 -20.59
C ASP A 88 7.68 -29.93 -21.83
N ALA A 89 8.87 -29.38 -21.57
CA ALA A 89 9.98 -29.14 -22.49
C ALA A 89 9.68 -28.78 -23.96
N ALA A 90 9.93 -27.52 -24.33
CA ALA A 90 10.71 -27.19 -25.54
C ALA A 90 11.13 -25.71 -25.51
N GLU A 91 12.41 -25.50 -25.81
CA GLU A 91 13.08 -24.21 -25.97
C GLU A 91 12.39 -23.27 -26.98
N GLY A 92 12.61 -21.96 -26.77
CA GLY A 92 12.63 -21.00 -27.85
C GLY A 92 11.40 -20.11 -27.97
N ALA A 93 11.64 -18.82 -27.70
CA ALA A 93 10.92 -17.65 -28.20
C ALA A 93 9.48 -17.39 -27.70
N GLY A 94 9.26 -16.12 -27.33
CA GLY A 94 7.94 -15.49 -27.34
C GLY A 94 7.48 -15.06 -25.96
N ALA A 95 7.44 -13.74 -25.75
CA ALA A 95 6.86 -13.09 -24.59
C ALA A 95 5.57 -13.80 -24.13
N ALA A 96 5.64 -14.43 -22.96
CA ALA A 96 4.48 -15.00 -22.29
C ALA A 96 3.42 -13.90 -22.20
N GLY A 97 2.34 -14.05 -22.96
CA GLY A 97 1.29 -13.06 -23.08
C GLY A 97 0.70 -12.78 -21.71
N VAL A 98 1.15 -11.69 -21.08
CA VAL A 98 0.49 -11.07 -19.94
C VAL A 98 -0.89 -10.65 -20.41
N ARG A 99 -1.89 -11.50 -20.18
CA ARG A 99 -3.27 -11.16 -20.49
C ARG A 99 -3.78 -10.21 -19.43
N TRP A 100 -3.66 -8.92 -19.73
CA TRP A 100 -4.30 -7.86 -18.97
C TRP A 100 -5.81 -8.13 -18.90
N GLY A 101 -6.37 -8.14 -17.69
CA GLY A 101 -7.82 -8.22 -17.50
C GLY A 101 -8.45 -9.62 -17.60
N SER A 102 -7.80 -10.68 -17.10
CA SER A 102 -8.53 -11.93 -16.82
C SER A 102 -9.72 -11.65 -15.90
N SER A 103 -10.94 -11.76 -16.45
CA SER A 103 -12.19 -11.24 -15.91
C SER A 103 -12.69 -11.90 -14.61
N ARG A 104 -11.94 -12.85 -14.03
CA ARG A 104 -12.40 -13.67 -12.90
C ARG A 104 -11.97 -13.18 -11.52
N LEU A 105 -10.97 -12.31 -11.39
CA LEU A 105 -10.64 -11.64 -10.12
C LEU A 105 -11.04 -10.18 -10.17
N GLN A 106 -12.35 -9.95 -10.23
CA GLN A 106 -12.88 -8.62 -10.04
C GLN A 106 -13.09 -8.38 -8.54
N ASN A 107 -12.20 -7.64 -7.85
CA ASN A 107 -12.55 -6.98 -6.58
C ASN A 107 -13.79 -6.11 -6.82
N PRO A 108 -15.00 -6.47 -6.36
CA PRO A 108 -16.21 -5.71 -6.67
C PRO A 108 -16.18 -4.30 -6.07
N HIS A 109 -15.24 -4.05 -5.16
CA HIS A 109 -15.06 -2.77 -4.50
C HIS A 109 -14.04 -1.90 -5.25
N GLY A 110 -14.19 -0.57 -5.12
CA GLY A 110 -13.17 0.38 -5.54
C GLY A 110 -11.83 0.15 -4.83
N SER A 111 -10.81 0.89 -5.23
CA SER A 111 -9.49 0.85 -4.60
C SER A 111 -9.25 2.13 -3.81
N VAL A 112 -8.53 2.02 -2.70
CA VAL A 112 -8.03 3.16 -1.93
C VAL A 112 -6.52 3.05 -1.78
N VAL A 113 -5.82 4.16 -1.96
CA VAL A 113 -4.41 4.27 -1.62
C VAL A 113 -4.28 5.03 -0.31
N VAL A 114 -3.46 4.52 0.61
CA VAL A 114 -3.17 5.14 1.90
C VAL A 114 -1.70 5.53 1.93
N TYR A 115 -1.40 6.75 2.35
CA TYR A 115 -0.04 7.27 2.48
C TYR A 115 0.31 7.53 3.94
N MET A 116 1.47 7.05 4.36
CA MET A 116 2.09 7.35 5.64
C MET A 116 3.49 7.88 5.34
N GLY A 117 3.80 9.12 5.71
CA GLY A 117 5.14 9.66 5.42
C GLY A 117 5.20 11.18 5.50
N PRO A 118 6.41 11.74 5.36
CA PRO A 118 6.65 13.17 5.53
C PRO A 118 6.17 14.03 4.34
N HIS A 119 5.93 13.44 3.16
CA HIS A 119 5.62 14.18 1.94
C HIS A 119 4.11 14.18 1.62
N VAL A 120 3.28 14.51 2.61
CA VAL A 120 1.80 14.43 2.49
C VAL A 120 1.29 15.31 1.34
N ALA A 121 1.71 16.57 1.26
CA ALA A 121 1.25 17.48 0.21
C ALA A 121 1.54 16.94 -1.20
N ARG A 122 2.79 16.53 -1.44
CA ARG A 122 3.20 15.93 -2.72
C ARG A 122 2.44 14.65 -3.01
N SER A 123 2.26 13.78 -2.02
CA SER A 123 1.49 12.54 -2.16
C SER A 123 0.06 12.83 -2.58
N CYS A 124 -0.59 13.76 -1.88
CA CYS A 124 -1.93 14.20 -2.16
C CYS A 124 -2.07 14.81 -3.57
N ASP A 125 -1.15 15.66 -4.01
CA ASP A 125 -1.15 16.23 -5.37
C ASP A 125 -1.02 15.17 -6.46
N VAL A 126 -0.19 14.16 -6.24
CA VAL A 126 -0.01 13.04 -7.17
C VAL A 126 -1.29 12.21 -7.24
N PHE A 127 -1.85 11.83 -6.09
CA PHE A 127 -3.01 10.94 -6.05
C PHE A 127 -4.31 11.62 -6.44
N ALA A 128 -4.43 12.94 -6.29
CA ALA A 128 -5.58 13.71 -6.78
C ALA A 128 -5.74 13.66 -8.32
N ARG A 129 -4.68 13.28 -9.06
CA ARG A 129 -4.76 13.09 -10.52
C ARG A 129 -5.48 11.81 -10.94
N VAL A 130 -5.58 10.83 -10.04
CA VAL A 130 -6.07 9.47 -10.34
C VAL A 130 -7.24 9.05 -9.43
N GLY A 131 -7.70 9.94 -8.57
CA GLY A 131 -8.77 9.68 -7.62
C GLY A 131 -9.19 10.91 -6.83
N CYS A 132 -10.03 10.69 -5.83
CA CYS A 132 -10.48 11.70 -4.90
C CYS A 132 -9.73 11.56 -3.57
N VAL A 133 -9.12 12.66 -3.08
CA VAL A 133 -8.47 12.76 -1.78
C VAL A 133 -9.40 13.52 -0.82
N PRO A 134 -10.17 12.84 0.05
CA PRO A 134 -11.05 13.52 0.99
C PRO A 134 -10.22 14.34 1.97
N GLY A 135 -10.61 15.58 2.25
CA GLY A 135 -9.90 16.42 3.22
C GLY A 135 -8.50 16.86 2.77
N LEU A 136 -8.25 16.94 1.45
CA LEU A 136 -6.98 17.38 0.85
C LEU A 136 -6.34 18.58 1.58
N GLY A 137 -7.11 19.63 1.83
CA GLY A 137 -6.63 20.81 2.57
C GLY A 137 -6.21 20.49 4.01
N SER A 138 -6.99 19.67 4.72
CA SER A 138 -6.71 19.26 6.10
C SER A 138 -5.45 18.42 6.21
N TRP A 139 -5.20 17.51 5.25
CA TRP A 139 -3.99 16.69 5.24
C TRP A 139 -2.74 17.53 5.01
N CYS A 140 -2.78 18.44 4.03
CA CYS A 140 -1.67 19.33 3.74
C CYS A 140 -1.39 20.27 4.91
N ALA A 141 -2.42 20.84 5.54
CA ALA A 141 -2.28 21.73 6.69
C ALA A 141 -1.72 21.00 7.92
N ALA A 142 -2.22 19.81 8.25
CA ALA A 142 -1.72 19.02 9.37
C ALA A 142 -0.26 18.59 9.17
N SER A 143 0.12 18.23 7.94
CA SER A 143 1.51 17.90 7.61
C SER A 143 2.44 19.11 7.71
N ALA A 144 2.00 20.28 7.26
CA ALA A 144 2.78 21.51 7.38
C ALA A 144 3.00 21.90 8.86
N ALA A 145 1.96 21.75 9.69
CA ALA A 145 2.07 21.97 11.13
C ALA A 145 3.07 21.00 11.78
N ALA A 146 2.98 19.70 11.48
CA ALA A 146 3.91 18.70 11.99
C ALA A 146 5.36 18.94 11.54
N ALA A 147 5.57 19.36 10.28
CA ALA A 147 6.89 19.71 9.77
C ALA A 147 7.47 20.96 10.45
N ALA A 148 6.64 21.97 10.75
CA ALA A 148 7.07 23.16 11.49
C ALA A 148 7.48 22.83 12.93
N THR A 149 6.75 21.93 13.60
CA THR A 149 7.13 21.41 14.93
C THR A 149 8.46 20.65 14.87
N ALA A 150 8.62 19.73 13.91
CA ALA A 150 9.86 18.96 13.77
C ALA A 150 11.08 19.84 13.39
N ALA A 151 10.90 20.86 12.55
CA ALA A 151 11.96 21.80 12.20
C ALA A 151 12.41 22.68 13.38
N ALA A 152 11.51 22.95 14.33
CA ALA A 152 11.88 23.58 15.60
C ALA A 152 12.67 22.62 16.52
N GLU A 153 12.60 21.30 16.28
CA GLU A 153 13.11 20.27 17.20
C GLU A 153 14.36 19.52 16.71
N GLY A 154 14.67 19.43 15.40
CA GLY A 154 15.87 18.66 14.99
C GLY A 154 16.21 18.62 13.51
N GLY A 155 17.38 19.17 13.16
CA GLY A 155 18.04 18.94 11.87
C GLY A 155 18.93 17.69 11.91
N ALA A 156 18.58 16.64 11.16
CA ALA A 156 19.51 15.68 10.53
C ALA A 156 18.72 14.69 9.63
N ALA A 157 19.13 14.56 8.37
CA ALA A 157 18.52 13.69 7.37
C ALA A 157 19.25 12.34 7.22
N ALA A 158 18.52 11.27 6.91
CA ALA A 158 19.09 9.97 6.51
C ALA A 158 18.43 9.45 5.22
N GLY A 159 19.26 8.91 4.32
CA GLY A 159 18.95 8.54 2.94
C GLY A 159 18.08 7.29 2.78
N THR A 160 17.37 7.26 1.65
CA THR A 160 16.26 6.34 1.36
C THR A 160 16.73 5.08 0.62
N ALA A 161 16.51 3.91 1.21
CA ALA A 161 16.45 2.63 0.50
C ALA A 161 14.97 2.26 0.24
N HIS A 162 14.68 1.68 -0.92
CA HIS A 162 13.33 1.27 -1.34
C HIS A 162 13.20 -0.26 -1.28
N THR A 163 12.24 -0.78 -0.53
CA THR A 163 11.95 -2.23 -0.49
C THR A 163 10.51 -2.47 -0.95
N VAL A 164 10.34 -3.28 -2.00
CA VAL A 164 9.03 -3.75 -2.46
C VAL A 164 8.75 -5.10 -1.81
N VAL A 165 7.63 -5.22 -1.08
CA VAL A 165 7.21 -6.47 -0.42
C VAL A 165 5.95 -6.97 -1.10
N HIS A 166 6.01 -8.18 -1.66
CA HIS A 166 4.90 -8.89 -2.32
C HIS A 166 4.14 -9.79 -1.35
#